data_AF-A0A067C111-F1
#
_entry.id   AF-A0A067C111-F1
#
_cell.length_a   1.000
_cell.length_b   1.000
_cell.length_c   1.000
_cell.angle_alpha   90.00
_cell.angle_beta   90.00
_cell.angle_gamma   90.00
#
_symmetry.space_group_name_H-M   'P 1'
#
loop_
_entity.id
_entity.type
_entity.pdbx_description
1 polymer ?
#
loop_
_entity_poly.entity_id
_entity_poly.type
_entity_poly.pdbx_seq_one_letter_code
_entity_poly.pdbx_strand_id
1 'polypeptide(L)'
;MLLLRKIIYKNTSQHRRAQYFQYLVQVKRTHRTLKKDELQALVAKIQSLLSTLQVKEGLHHVAWKVLNGELKTDLDDALRQLQAHIQTIVSAMEAEKKAYRALAAQFAMTFFIPFCVVANSLLARLYVLQQTILIRFIQAHHCLTLAYLAQVALANPLRAGTTAVQLSGYAVPRHALTYCDAPGLSSEA
;
A
#
# COMPACT_ATOMS: atom_id res chain seq x y z
N MET A 1 2.54 4.19 -15.38
CA MET A 1 1.56 3.25 -16.00
C MET A 1 1.25 3.47 -17.49
N LEU A 2 1.14 4.70 -18.00
CA LEU A 2 0.76 4.94 -19.41
C LEU A 2 1.71 4.25 -20.42
N LEU A 3 3.02 4.34 -20.21
CA LEU A 3 4.01 3.73 -21.09
C LEU A 3 3.92 2.20 -21.12
N LEU A 4 3.83 1.55 -19.95
CA LEU A 4 3.68 0.10 -19.84
C LEU A 4 2.41 -0.39 -20.54
N ARG A 5 1.29 0.35 -20.43
CA ARG A 5 0.04 0.03 -21.15
C ARG A 5 0.22 0.09 -22.66
N LYS A 6 0.94 1.09 -23.19
CA LYS A 6 1.25 1.21 -24.62
C LYS A 6 2.12 0.05 -25.11
N ILE A 7 3.13 -0.33 -24.33
CA ILE A 7 4.01 -1.48 -24.64
C ILE A 7 3.20 -2.77 -24.69
N ILE A 8 2.37 -3.04 -23.67
CA ILE A 8 1.50 -4.22 -23.66
C ILE A 8 0.58 -4.20 -24.88
N TYR A 9 -0.07 -3.08 -25.19
CA TYR A 9 -0.95 -2.98 -26.35
C TYR A 9 -0.24 -3.33 -27.66
N LYS A 10 0.91 -2.70 -27.94
CA LYS A 10 1.67 -2.94 -29.18
C LYS A 10 2.17 -4.38 -29.33
N ASN A 11 2.49 -5.05 -28.23
CA ASN A 11 3.06 -6.40 -28.25
C ASN A 11 2.02 -7.51 -28.06
N THR A 12 0.73 -7.16 -28.01
CA THR A 12 -0.34 -8.13 -27.71
C THR A 12 -0.44 -9.22 -28.78
N SER A 13 -0.44 -8.87 -30.06
CA SER A 13 -0.60 -9.87 -31.14
C SER A 13 0.52 -10.90 -31.16
N GLN A 14 1.76 -10.48 -30.90
CA GLN A 14 2.95 -11.34 -30.96
C GLN A 14 3.09 -12.25 -29.74
N HIS A 15 2.69 -11.77 -28.55
CA HIS A 15 3.05 -12.44 -27.30
C HIS A 15 1.84 -12.83 -26.45
N ARG A 16 0.61 -12.70 -26.97
CA ARG A 16 -0.63 -12.95 -26.21
C ARG A 16 -0.60 -14.24 -25.40
N ARG A 17 -0.10 -15.34 -25.97
CA ARG A 17 -0.13 -16.67 -25.30
C ARG A 17 1.11 -16.94 -24.44
N ALA A 18 2.11 -16.08 -24.47
CA ALA A 18 3.33 -16.25 -23.68
C ALA A 18 3.07 -15.96 -22.19
N GLN A 19 3.63 -16.79 -21.32
CA GLN A 19 3.40 -16.70 -19.87
C GLN A 19 3.89 -15.37 -19.28
N TYR A 20 5.09 -14.91 -19.66
CA TYR A 20 5.61 -13.61 -19.20
C TYR A 20 4.66 -12.46 -19.58
N PHE A 21 4.02 -12.56 -20.74
CA PHE A 21 3.12 -11.53 -21.25
C PHE A 21 1.79 -11.56 -20.52
N GLN A 22 1.29 -12.75 -20.16
CA GLN A 22 0.13 -12.88 -19.27
C GLN A 22 0.39 -12.26 -17.89
N TYR A 23 1.60 -12.40 -17.33
CA TYR A 23 1.97 -11.70 -16.10
C TYR A 23 2.00 -10.18 -16.28
N LEU A 24 2.50 -9.65 -17.40
CA LEU A 24 2.39 -8.21 -17.71
C LEU A 24 0.94 -7.73 -17.82
N VAL A 25 0.06 -8.53 -18.41
CA VAL A 25 -1.38 -8.23 -18.45
C VAL A 25 -1.98 -8.24 -17.04
N GLN A 26 -1.52 -9.13 -16.16
CA GLN A 26 -1.93 -9.16 -14.76
C GLN A 26 -1.48 -7.90 -14.00
N VAL A 27 -0.23 -7.45 -14.17
CA VAL A 27 0.25 -6.17 -13.62
C VAL A 27 -0.65 -5.02 -14.07
N LYS A 28 -1.04 -4.98 -15.34
CA LYS A 28 -1.98 -3.97 -15.85
C LYS A 28 -3.35 -4.05 -15.15
N ARG A 29 -3.84 -5.24 -14.82
CA ARG A 29 -5.14 -5.45 -14.16
C ARG A 29 -5.09 -5.02 -12.70
N THR A 30 -4.07 -5.46 -11.94
CA THR A 30 -3.90 -5.06 -10.53
C THR A 30 -3.70 -3.55 -10.39
N HIS A 31 -3.00 -2.90 -11.31
CA HIS A 31 -2.89 -1.43 -11.29
C HIS A 31 -4.17 -0.68 -11.61
N ARG A 32 -5.18 -1.31 -12.23
CA ARG A 32 -6.47 -0.66 -12.47
C ARG A 32 -7.31 -0.55 -11.19
N THR A 33 -7.05 -1.40 -10.20
CA THR A 33 -7.78 -1.36 -8.92
C THR A 33 -7.22 -0.27 -8.00
N LEU A 34 -5.98 0.17 -8.22
CA LEU A 34 -5.39 1.31 -7.53
C LEU A 34 -5.83 2.63 -8.20
N LYS A 35 -6.96 3.18 -7.75
CA LYS A 35 -7.44 4.47 -8.27
C LYS A 35 -6.77 5.64 -7.54
N LYS A 36 -6.28 6.60 -8.33
CA LYS A 36 -5.60 7.79 -7.81
C LYS A 36 -6.50 8.58 -6.85
N ASP A 37 -7.76 8.80 -7.24
CA ASP A 37 -8.66 9.68 -6.49
C ASP A 37 -9.04 9.07 -5.13
N GLU A 38 -9.23 7.75 -5.07
CA GLU A 38 -9.45 7.01 -3.82
C GLU A 38 -8.25 7.12 -2.88
N LEU A 39 -7.03 6.96 -3.40
CA LEU A 39 -5.80 7.12 -2.61
C LEU A 39 -5.63 8.56 -2.11
N GLN A 40 -5.95 9.56 -2.93
CA GLN A 40 -5.87 10.97 -2.53
C GLN A 40 -6.90 11.31 -1.45
N ALA A 41 -8.13 10.82 -1.59
CA ALA A 41 -9.17 10.99 -0.58
C ALA A 41 -8.77 10.36 0.76
N LEU A 42 -8.21 9.14 0.72
CA LEU A 42 -7.70 8.48 1.92
C LEU A 42 -6.57 9.28 2.59
N VAL A 43 -5.60 9.77 1.82
CA VAL A 43 -4.51 10.61 2.36
C VAL A 43 -5.06 11.88 3.01
N ALA A 44 -6.02 12.55 2.38
CA ALA A 44 -6.67 13.73 2.95
C ALA A 44 -7.41 13.39 4.26
N LYS A 45 -8.14 12.26 4.30
CA LYS A 45 -8.81 11.77 5.50
C LYS A 45 -7.82 11.51 6.64
N ILE A 46 -6.70 10.84 6.34
CA ILE A 46 -5.62 10.57 7.31
C ILE A 46 -5.04 11.88 7.85
N GLN A 47 -4.75 12.86 6.99
CA GLN A 47 -4.22 14.16 7.39
C GLN A 47 -5.20 14.91 8.31
N SER A 48 -6.48 14.90 7.98
CA SER A 48 -7.53 15.50 8.81
C SER A 48 -7.59 14.83 10.19
N LEU A 49 -7.61 13.49 10.24
CA LEU A 49 -7.61 12.73 11.49
C LEU A 49 -6.38 13.03 12.35
N LEU A 50 -5.19 13.02 11.77
CA LEU A 50 -3.95 13.34 12.49
C LEU A 50 -3.97 14.77 13.04
N SER A 51 -4.47 15.73 12.26
CA SER A 51 -4.60 17.12 12.70
C SER A 51 -5.56 17.27 13.89
N THR A 52 -6.67 16.52 13.88
CA THR A 52 -7.62 16.49 15.01
C THR A 52 -7.03 15.82 16.26
N LEU A 53 -6.13 14.86 16.08
CA LEU A 53 -5.45 14.16 17.18
C LEU A 53 -4.24 14.93 17.73
N GLN A 54 -3.82 16.03 17.09
CA GLN A 54 -2.80 16.91 17.63
C GLN A 54 -3.33 17.71 18.81
N VAL A 55 -2.54 17.78 19.87
CA VAL A 55 -2.85 18.58 21.05
C VAL A 55 -2.55 20.05 20.73
N LYS A 56 -3.54 20.93 20.88
CA LYS A 56 -3.37 22.37 20.69
C LYS A 56 -2.52 22.97 21.81
N GLU A 57 -1.86 24.08 21.53
CA GLU A 57 -1.07 24.81 22.52
C GLU A 57 -1.89 25.10 23.79
N GLY A 58 -1.30 24.84 24.96
CA GLY A 58 -1.94 25.03 26.26
C GLY A 58 -2.86 23.89 26.71
N LEU A 59 -3.09 22.85 25.90
CA LEU A 59 -3.82 21.65 26.30
C LEU A 59 -2.86 20.49 26.60
N HIS A 60 -3.26 19.60 27.51
CA HIS A 60 -2.50 18.37 27.81
C HIS A 60 -2.94 17.16 26.97
N HIS A 61 -4.20 17.14 26.51
CA HIS A 61 -4.77 16.06 25.70
C HIS A 61 -6.01 16.55 24.93
N VAL A 62 -6.42 15.79 23.92
CA VAL A 62 -7.70 16.01 23.20
C VAL A 62 -8.85 15.61 24.11
N ALA A 63 -9.87 16.47 24.20
CA ALA A 63 -11.02 16.25 25.08
C ALA A 63 -11.73 14.91 24.78
N TRP A 64 -12.08 14.16 25.83
CA TRP A 64 -12.70 12.83 25.70
C TRP A 64 -13.99 12.82 24.85
N LYS A 65 -14.74 13.93 24.83
CA LYS A 65 -15.96 14.08 24.02
C LYS A 65 -15.66 14.03 22.52
N VAL A 66 -14.51 14.56 22.11
CA VAL A 66 -14.04 14.58 20.71
C VAL A 66 -13.51 13.20 20.32
N LEU A 67 -12.88 12.48 21.25
CA LEU A 67 -12.41 11.11 21.06
C LEU A 67 -13.56 10.09 20.96
N ASN A 68 -14.80 10.51 21.20
CA ASN A 68 -15.98 9.66 21.14
C ASN A 68 -16.86 10.05 19.94
N GLY A 69 -17.63 9.09 19.42
CA GLY A 69 -18.57 9.35 18.33
C GLY A 69 -17.90 9.39 16.97
N GLU A 70 -18.12 10.48 16.22
CA GLU A 70 -17.78 10.61 14.80
C GLU A 70 -16.29 10.39 14.51
N LEU A 71 -15.39 10.94 15.33
CA LEU A 71 -13.94 10.78 15.15
C LEU A 71 -13.51 9.30 15.22
N LYS A 72 -14.10 8.52 16.13
CA LYS A 72 -13.79 7.09 16.25
C LYS A 72 -14.31 6.31 15.04
N THR A 73 -15.52 6.63 14.57
CA THR A 73 -16.07 6.02 13.36
C THR A 73 -15.20 6.33 12.14
N ASP A 74 -14.74 7.57 12.00
CA ASP A 74 -13.86 7.97 10.91
C ASP A 74 -12.47 7.34 11.00
N LEU A 75 -11.93 7.20 12.20
CA LEU A 75 -10.69 6.47 12.44
C LEU A 75 -10.83 5.00 12.02
N ASP A 76 -11.91 4.34 12.45
CA ASP A 76 -12.17 2.94 12.12
C ASP A 76 -12.27 2.73 10.61
N ASP A 77 -12.99 3.62 9.92
CA ASP A 77 -13.09 3.59 8.46
C ASP A 77 -11.72 3.81 7.79
N ALA A 78 -10.94 4.79 8.25
CA ALA A 78 -9.60 5.04 7.70
C ALA A 78 -8.65 3.86 7.90
N LEU A 79 -8.66 3.21 9.07
CA LEU A 79 -7.83 2.04 9.36
C LEU A 79 -8.22 0.84 8.47
N ARG A 80 -9.52 0.60 8.26
CA ARG A 80 -10.00 -0.45 7.34
C ARG A 80 -9.61 -0.17 5.89
N GLN A 81 -9.75 1.08 5.44
CA GLN A 81 -9.34 1.47 4.09
C GLN A 81 -7.82 1.31 3.91
N LEU A 82 -7.02 1.72 4.90
CA LEU A 82 -5.57 1.49 4.89
C LEU A 82 -5.22 0.01 4.75
N GLN A 83 -5.84 -0.87 5.54
CA GLN A 83 -5.62 -2.32 5.42
C GLN A 83 -5.98 -2.85 4.02
N ALA A 84 -7.13 -2.44 3.47
CA ALA A 84 -7.57 -2.87 2.15
C ALA A 84 -6.61 -2.41 1.03
N HIS A 85 -6.13 -1.16 1.11
CA HIS A 85 -5.16 -0.65 0.15
C HIS A 85 -3.79 -1.30 0.31
N ILE A 86 -3.33 -1.56 1.54
CA ILE A 86 -2.10 -2.32 1.80
C ILE A 86 -2.16 -3.68 1.10
N GLN A 87 -3.25 -4.43 1.25
CA GLN A 87 -3.42 -5.73 0.57
C GLN A 87 -3.45 -5.61 -0.96
N THR A 88 -4.10 -4.56 -1.48
CA THR A 88 -4.16 -4.29 -2.92
C THR A 88 -2.77 -3.97 -3.48
N ILE A 89 -1.97 -3.19 -2.76
CA ILE A 89 -0.59 -2.85 -3.14
C ILE A 89 0.29 -4.10 -3.11
N VAL A 90 0.23 -4.91 -2.06
CA VAL A 90 0.98 -6.18 -1.96
C VAL A 90 0.65 -7.10 -3.14
N SER A 91 -0.64 -7.26 -3.47
CA SER A 91 -1.09 -8.08 -4.60
C SER A 91 -0.55 -7.55 -5.95
N ALA A 92 -0.42 -6.23 -6.09
CA ALA A 92 0.16 -5.63 -7.28
C ALA A 92 1.67 -5.85 -7.36
N MET A 93 2.39 -5.69 -6.24
CA MET A 93 3.83 -5.95 -6.11
C MET A 93 4.16 -7.42 -6.43
N GLU A 94 3.32 -8.37 -6.04
CA GLU A 94 3.46 -9.78 -6.40
C GLU A 94 3.36 -10.03 -7.91
N ALA A 95 2.37 -9.40 -8.56
CA ALA A 95 2.22 -9.51 -10.01
C ALA A 95 3.45 -8.94 -10.73
N GLU A 96 4.00 -7.84 -10.22
CA GLU A 96 5.21 -7.21 -10.76
C GLU A 96 6.43 -8.11 -10.60
N LYS A 97 6.65 -8.69 -9.41
CA LYS A 97 7.75 -9.64 -9.16
C LYS A 97 7.68 -10.85 -10.09
N LYS A 98 6.48 -11.42 -10.29
CA LYS A 98 6.26 -12.54 -11.22
C LYS A 98 6.57 -12.16 -12.67
N ALA A 99 6.08 -11.00 -13.13
CA ALA A 99 6.35 -10.51 -14.47
C ALA A 99 7.84 -10.23 -14.69
N TYR A 100 8.49 -9.60 -13.72
CA TYR A 100 9.92 -9.27 -13.76
C TYR A 100 10.78 -10.53 -13.91
N ARG A 101 10.54 -11.56 -13.08
CA ARG A 101 11.26 -12.84 -13.16
C ARG A 101 11.06 -13.53 -14.52
N ALA A 102 9.82 -13.57 -15.01
CA ALA A 102 9.53 -14.21 -16.28
C ALA A 102 10.21 -13.49 -17.47
N LEU A 103 10.24 -12.17 -17.46
CA LEU A 103 10.96 -11.36 -18.45
C LEU A 103 12.48 -11.49 -18.32
N ALA A 104 13.02 -11.60 -17.10
CA ALA A 104 14.43 -11.87 -16.87
C ALA A 104 14.86 -13.22 -17.47
N ALA A 105 14.01 -14.24 -17.39
CA ALA A 105 14.26 -15.51 -18.07
C ALA A 105 14.29 -15.36 -19.60
N GLN A 106 13.39 -14.56 -20.19
CA GLN A 106 13.43 -14.28 -21.64
C GLN A 106 14.70 -13.52 -22.03
N PHE A 107 15.12 -12.55 -21.22
CA PHE A 107 16.36 -11.82 -21.39
C PHE A 107 17.58 -12.75 -21.34
N ALA A 108 17.64 -13.66 -20.37
CA ALA A 108 18.72 -14.63 -20.23
C ALA A 108 18.83 -15.56 -21.46
N MET A 109 17.70 -15.89 -22.08
CA MET A 109 17.63 -16.66 -23.33
C MET A 109 17.90 -15.81 -24.58
N THR A 110 18.28 -14.54 -24.43
CA THR A 110 18.51 -13.57 -25.52
C THR A 110 17.28 -13.25 -26.38
N PHE A 111 16.08 -13.54 -25.87
CA PHE A 111 14.84 -13.29 -26.60
C PHE A 111 14.37 -11.85 -26.42
N PHE A 112 14.07 -11.21 -27.56
CA PHE A 112 13.47 -9.87 -27.65
C PHE A 112 14.06 -8.88 -26.62
N ILE A 113 15.40 -8.87 -26.55
CA ILE A 113 16.19 -8.14 -25.55
C ILE A 113 15.71 -6.70 -25.32
N PRO A 114 15.49 -5.85 -26.35
CA PRO A 114 15.05 -4.48 -26.13
C PRO A 114 13.72 -4.38 -25.38
N PHE A 115 12.77 -5.27 -25.70
CA PHE A 115 11.48 -5.34 -25.00
C PHE A 115 11.66 -5.75 -23.54
N CYS A 116 12.46 -6.78 -23.27
CA CYS A 116 12.74 -7.26 -21.91
C CYS A 116 13.35 -6.17 -21.03
N VAL A 117 14.36 -5.46 -21.53
CA VAL A 117 15.05 -4.38 -20.77
C VAL A 117 14.08 -3.24 -20.45
N VAL A 118 13.30 -2.78 -21.44
CA VAL A 118 12.34 -1.69 -21.22
C VAL A 118 11.21 -2.13 -20.30
N ALA A 119 10.67 -3.34 -20.45
CA ALA A 119 9.60 -3.83 -19.59
C ALA A 119 10.08 -4.03 -18.14
N ASN A 120 11.25 -4.64 -17.93
CA ASN A 120 11.81 -4.85 -16.59
C ASN A 120 12.16 -3.55 -15.88
N SER A 121 12.75 -2.57 -16.58
CA SER A 121 13.03 -1.25 -15.98
C SER A 121 11.74 -0.54 -15.54
N LEU A 122 10.66 -0.64 -16.32
CA LEU A 122 9.36 -0.09 -15.93
C LEU A 122 8.74 -0.81 -14.74
N LEU A 123 8.84 -2.15 -14.68
CA LEU A 123 8.36 -2.94 -13.55
C LEU A 123 9.14 -2.64 -12.27
N ALA A 124 10.48 -2.58 -12.34
CA ALA A 124 11.31 -2.25 -11.19
C ALA A 124 10.97 -0.86 -10.63
N ARG A 125 10.80 0.14 -11.51
CA ARG A 125 10.38 1.49 -11.09
C ARG A 125 8.99 1.49 -10.46
N LEU A 126 8.07 0.70 -10.99
CA LEU A 126 6.72 0.57 -10.46
C LEU A 126 6.73 -0.04 -9.05
N TYR A 127 7.52 -1.10 -8.87
CA TYR A 127 7.69 -1.81 -7.61
C TYR A 127 8.22 -0.89 -6.51
N VAL A 128 9.26 -0.10 -6.79
CA VAL A 128 9.82 0.85 -5.82
C VAL A 128 8.82 1.93 -5.42
N LEU A 129 8.04 2.45 -6.39
CA LEU A 129 6.99 3.42 -6.09
C LEU A 129 5.89 2.82 -5.21
N GLN A 130 5.48 1.57 -5.48
CA GLN A 130 4.51 0.86 -4.67
C GLN A 130 5.02 0.55 -3.27
N GLN A 131 6.27 0.10 -3.15
CA GLN A 131 6.93 -0.11 -1.87
C GLN A 131 6.98 1.18 -1.04
N THR A 132 7.26 2.31 -1.69
CA THR A 132 7.23 3.63 -1.03
C THR A 132 5.85 3.93 -0.48
N ILE A 133 4.78 3.75 -1.28
CA ILE A 133 3.40 3.98 -0.84
C ILE A 133 3.03 3.02 0.30
N LEU A 134 3.39 1.74 0.18
CA LEU A 134 3.15 0.70 1.19
C LEU A 134 3.74 1.10 2.54
N ILE A 135 5.02 1.49 2.56
CA ILE A 135 5.71 1.94 3.78
C ILE A 135 4.99 3.15 4.38
N ARG A 136 4.62 4.15 3.55
CA ARG A 136 3.90 5.34 4.03
C ARG A 136 2.53 5.01 4.60
N PHE A 137 1.80 4.05 4.01
CA PHE A 137 0.50 3.62 4.50
C PHE A 137 0.60 2.84 5.81
N ILE A 138 1.62 1.98 5.96
CA ILE A 138 1.90 1.28 7.22
C ILE A 138 2.31 2.28 8.31
N GLN A 139 3.14 3.27 7.97
CA GLN A 139 3.48 4.35 8.90
C GLN A 139 2.23 5.13 9.33
N ALA A 140 1.40 5.56 8.38
CA ALA A 140 0.15 6.28 8.67
C ALA A 140 -0.80 5.46 9.56
N HIS A 141 -0.93 4.16 9.28
CA HIS A 141 -1.73 3.23 10.09
C HIS A 141 -1.26 3.20 11.56
N HIS A 142 0.05 3.02 11.78
CA HIS A 142 0.60 3.02 13.13
C HIS A 142 0.50 4.40 13.80
N CYS A 143 0.77 5.49 13.07
CA CYS A 143 0.64 6.85 13.60
C CYS A 143 -0.79 7.12 14.08
N LEU A 144 -1.81 6.80 13.28
CA LEU A 144 -3.21 6.96 13.66
C LEU A 144 -3.57 6.11 14.89
N THR A 145 -3.15 4.85 14.89
CA THR A 145 -3.41 3.90 15.98
C THR A 145 -2.81 4.39 17.30
N LEU A 146 -1.53 4.76 17.27
CA LEU A 146 -0.79 5.22 18.45
C LEU A 146 -1.25 6.60 18.92
N ALA A 147 -1.48 7.54 18.00
CA ALA A 147 -1.95 8.88 18.34
C ALA A 147 -3.33 8.81 19.02
N TYR A 148 -4.27 8.06 18.44
CA TYR A 148 -5.59 7.91 19.05
C TYR A 148 -5.53 7.19 20.41
N LEU A 149 -4.78 6.09 20.51
CA LEU A 149 -4.61 5.39 21.78
C LEU A 149 -3.97 6.28 22.86
N ALA A 150 -2.96 7.06 22.50
CA ALA A 150 -2.31 8.00 23.41
C ALA A 150 -3.29 9.06 23.91
N GLN A 151 -4.09 9.66 23.01
CA GLN A 151 -5.10 10.64 23.42
C GLN A 151 -6.18 10.02 24.31
N VAL A 152 -6.63 8.80 24.01
CA VAL A 152 -7.60 8.10 24.86
C VAL A 152 -7.00 7.76 26.22
N ALA A 153 -5.74 7.30 26.28
CA ALA A 153 -5.08 6.97 27.53
C ALA A 153 -4.91 8.21 28.44
N LEU A 154 -4.59 9.36 27.86
CA LEU A 154 -4.48 10.63 28.60
C LEU A 154 -5.85 11.15 29.05
N ALA A 155 -6.88 11.03 28.22
CA ALA A 155 -8.21 11.57 28.52
C ALA A 155 -9.04 10.65 29.45
N ASN A 156 -8.89 9.33 29.32
CA ASN A 156 -9.58 8.32 30.12
C ASN A 156 -8.75 7.01 30.21
N PRO A 157 -7.88 6.88 31.22
CA PRO A 157 -7.03 5.71 31.40
C PRO A 157 -7.80 4.39 31.50
N LEU A 158 -9.00 4.40 32.08
CA LEU A 158 -9.83 3.19 32.25
C LEU A 158 -10.30 2.62 30.90
N ARG A 159 -10.42 3.48 29.87
CA ARG A 159 -10.80 3.07 28.52
C ARG A 159 -9.61 2.71 27.63
N ALA A 160 -8.38 2.98 28.07
CA ALA A 160 -7.19 2.71 27.27
C ALA A 160 -7.08 1.23 26.90
N GLY A 161 -7.32 0.33 27.86
CA GLY A 161 -7.24 -1.12 27.66
C GLY A 161 -8.25 -1.64 26.62
N THR A 162 -9.52 -1.25 26.75
CA THR A 162 -10.56 -1.66 25.78
C THR A 162 -10.30 -1.10 24.39
N THR A 163 -9.81 0.14 24.31
CA THR A 163 -9.44 0.79 23.06
C THR A 163 -8.26 0.09 22.40
N ALA A 164 -7.23 -0.28 23.15
CA ALA A 164 -6.09 -1.03 22.62
C ALA A 164 -6.53 -2.39 22.02
N VAL A 165 -7.43 -3.11 22.71
CA VAL A 165 -7.99 -4.36 22.19
C VAL A 165 -8.78 -4.12 20.90
N GLN A 166 -9.63 -3.09 20.84
CA GLN A 166 -10.36 -2.74 19.62
C GLN A 166 -9.43 -2.41 18.45
N LEU A 167 -8.38 -1.61 18.70
CA LEU A 167 -7.42 -1.21 17.68
C LEU A 167 -6.56 -2.39 17.19
N SER A 168 -6.34 -3.39 18.02
CA SER A 168 -5.63 -4.62 17.60
C SER A 168 -6.36 -5.39 16.49
N GLY A 169 -7.68 -5.22 16.38
CA GLY A 169 -8.48 -5.74 15.27
C GLY A 169 -8.11 -5.16 13.90
N TYR A 170 -7.41 -4.02 13.87
CA TYR A 170 -6.90 -3.38 12.65
C TYR A 170 -5.43 -3.71 12.37
N ALA A 171 -4.85 -4.74 12.98
CA ALA A 171 -3.45 -5.09 12.76
C ALA A 171 -3.10 -5.20 11.26
N VAL A 172 -1.96 -4.60 10.86
CA VAL A 172 -1.44 -4.77 9.51
C VAL A 172 -1.02 -6.23 9.33
N PRO A 173 -1.43 -6.90 8.23
CA PRO A 173 -1.08 -8.31 8.01
C PRO A 173 0.44 -8.52 7.93
N ARG A 174 0.95 -9.54 8.64
CA ARG A 174 2.40 -9.80 8.76
C ARG A 174 3.08 -10.02 7.41
N HIS A 175 2.42 -10.67 6.47
CA HIS A 175 2.97 -10.90 5.13
C HIS A 175 3.15 -9.60 4.34
N ALA A 176 2.42 -8.52 4.65
CA ALA A 176 2.63 -7.23 4.01
C ALA A 176 3.93 -6.55 4.47
N LEU A 177 4.39 -6.85 5.69
CA LEU A 177 5.61 -6.28 6.27
C LEU A 177 6.87 -6.77 5.54
N THR A 178 6.86 -8.01 5.04
CA THR A 178 8.02 -8.57 4.30
C THR A 178 8.31 -7.81 3.00
N TYR A 179 7.31 -7.14 2.43
CA TYR A 179 7.47 -6.27 1.26
C TYR A 179 8.09 -4.91 1.61
N CYS A 180 8.29 -4.59 2.89
CA CYS A 180 8.96 -3.38 3.35
C CYS A 180 10.48 -3.59 3.55
N ASP A 181 10.90 -4.81 3.87
CA ASP A 181 12.24 -5.09 4.41
C ASP A 181 13.32 -5.38 3.35
N ALA A 182 12.97 -5.53 2.07
CA ALA A 182 13.93 -5.82 1.01
C ALA A 182 13.53 -5.18 -0.33
N PRO A 183 14.46 -4.89 -1.25
CA PRO A 183 14.16 -4.43 -2.62
C PRO A 183 13.41 -5.46 -3.50
N GLY A 184 12.73 -6.45 -2.93
CA GLY A 184 11.83 -7.38 -3.62
C GLY A 184 12.47 -8.39 -4.58
N LEU A 185 13.74 -8.17 -4.94
CA LEU A 185 14.46 -8.90 -5.98
C LEU A 185 15.44 -9.96 -5.44
N SER A 186 15.67 -10.04 -4.13
CA SER A 186 16.77 -10.82 -3.54
C SER A 186 16.38 -12.00 -2.64
N SER A 187 15.11 -12.37 -2.51
CA SER A 187 14.75 -13.61 -1.80
C SER A 187 14.20 -14.68 -2.74
N GLU A 188 14.89 -15.83 -2.71
CA GLU A 188 14.69 -17.09 -3.45
C GLU A 188 15.25 -17.08 -4.88
N ALA A 189 16.53 -17.46 -4.93
CA ALA A 189 17.13 -18.28 -5.98
C ALA A 189 16.93 -19.77 -5.63
#